data_AF-A0A942GBX9-F1
#
_entry.id   AF-A0A942GBX9-F1
#
_cell.length_a   1.000
_cell.length_b   1.000
_cell.length_c   1.000
_cell.angle_alpha   90.00
_cell.angle_beta   90.00
_cell.angle_gamma   90.00
#
_symmetry.space_group_name_H-M   'P 1'
#
loop_
_entity.id
_entity.type
_entity.pdbx_description
1 polymer ?
#
loop_
_entity_poly.entity_id
_entity_poly.type
_entity_poly.pdbx_seq_one_letter_code
_entity_poly.pdbx_strand_id
1 'polypeptide(L)'
;ILPKITDKQYYTNSFHLPVIYATSLFDKVTAEGQFHRLCNAGHISYVELKAPPLHNVEAVDRIVRHMAASDVGYGGINYPVDECRVCAYSGVFASNCPGCGSGEIRRIRRITGYLSTEDRFNEAKRIELKDRRSHFEVAGHE
;
A
#
# COMPACT_ATOMS: atom_id res chain seq x y z
N ILE A 1 13.93 -12.89 21.00
CA ILE A 1 12.81 -12.19 20.32
C ILE A 1 12.47 -10.96 21.15
N LEU A 2 12.44 -9.77 20.54
CA LEU A 2 12.03 -8.52 21.17
C LEU A 2 10.62 -8.18 20.69
N PRO A 3 9.61 -8.11 21.58
CA PRO A 3 8.24 -7.81 21.19
C PRO A 3 8.14 -6.49 20.41
N LYS A 4 7.34 -6.48 19.34
CA LYS A 4 7.11 -5.37 18.40
C LYS A 4 8.32 -4.88 17.60
N ILE A 5 9.49 -5.49 17.80
CA ILE A 5 10.73 -5.14 17.10
C ILE A 5 11.18 -6.31 16.23
N THR A 6 11.53 -7.45 16.84
CA THR A 6 12.05 -8.64 16.15
C THR A 6 11.12 -9.85 16.25
N ASP A 7 9.86 -9.61 16.63
CA ASP A 7 8.77 -10.60 16.57
C ASP A 7 8.21 -10.77 15.15
N LYS A 8 8.58 -9.87 14.23
CA LYS A 8 8.28 -9.95 12.80
C LYS A 8 9.53 -10.26 11.99
N GLN A 9 9.33 -10.82 10.80
CA GLN A 9 10.41 -11.13 9.86
C GLN A 9 10.88 -9.93 9.01
N TYR A 10 10.34 -8.73 9.25
CA TYR A 10 10.67 -7.52 8.50
C TYR A 10 10.62 -6.28 9.40
N TYR A 11 11.35 -5.24 9.00
CA TYR A 11 11.25 -3.92 9.60
C TYR A 11 10.42 -2.99 8.73
N THR A 12 9.83 -1.98 9.36
CA THR A 12 9.14 -0.91 8.64
C THR A 12 10.17 -0.01 7.98
N ASN A 13 9.89 0.37 6.73
CA ASN A 13 10.82 1.19 5.95
C ASN A 13 10.87 2.63 6.45
N SER A 14 12.07 3.12 6.78
CA SER A 14 12.33 4.53 7.07
C SER A 14 11.40 5.13 8.14
N PHE A 15 10.69 6.21 7.81
CA PHE A 15 9.75 6.91 8.70
C PHE A 15 8.29 6.48 8.48
N HIS A 16 8.03 5.41 7.74
CA HIS A 16 6.66 4.96 7.48
C HIS A 16 6.01 4.50 8.79
N LEU A 17 4.72 4.75 8.93
CA LEU A 17 3.93 4.07 9.95
C LEU A 17 3.92 2.56 9.67
N PRO A 18 4.01 1.70 10.71
CA PRO A 18 3.97 0.25 10.53
C PRO A 18 2.73 -0.19 9.77
N VAL A 19 2.90 -1.13 8.83
CA VAL A 19 1.82 -1.57 7.91
C VAL A 19 0.59 -2.19 8.60
N ILE A 20 0.76 -2.65 9.85
CA ILE A 20 -0.30 -3.21 10.70
C ILE A 20 -1.13 -2.13 11.42
N TYR A 21 -0.66 -0.89 11.45
CA TYR A 21 -1.26 0.18 12.24
C TYR A 21 -2.57 0.62 11.58
N ALA A 22 -3.66 0.60 12.34
CA ALA A 22 -4.95 1.11 11.89
C ALA A 22 -4.91 2.64 11.91
N THR A 23 -5.06 3.27 10.75
CA THR A 23 -5.04 4.72 10.61
C THR A 23 -5.82 5.16 9.38
N SER A 24 -6.33 6.38 9.40
CA SER A 24 -6.92 6.98 8.22
C SER A 24 -5.82 7.41 7.24
N LEU A 25 -6.18 7.48 5.96
CA LEU A 25 -5.22 7.90 4.93
C LEU A 25 -4.70 9.33 5.18
N PHE A 26 -5.54 10.22 5.72
CA PHE A 26 -5.17 11.60 5.98
C PHE A 26 -4.26 11.72 7.19
N ASP A 27 -4.54 10.97 8.27
CA ASP A 27 -3.71 10.97 9.47
C ASP A 27 -2.31 10.42 9.17
N LYS A 28 -2.23 9.33 8.39
CA LYS A 28 -0.95 8.78 7.94
C LYS A 28 -0.14 9.79 7.15
N VAL A 29 -0.77 10.46 6.17
CA VAL A 29 -0.11 11.45 5.33
C VAL A 29 0.37 12.65 6.15
N THR A 30 -0.43 13.13 7.10
CA THR A 30 -0.04 14.21 8.02
C THR A 30 1.15 13.79 8.89
N ALA A 31 1.11 12.57 9.44
CA ALA A 31 2.14 12.04 10.32
C ALA A 31 3.48 11.83 9.60
N GLU A 32 3.46 11.32 8.36
CA GLU A 32 4.68 11.05 7.60
C GLU A 32 5.23 12.27 6.87
N GLY A 33 4.35 13.17 6.43
CA GLY A 33 4.74 14.32 5.60
C GLY A 33 5.75 15.25 6.28
N GLN A 34 5.67 15.43 7.60
CA GLN A 34 6.67 16.20 8.36
C GLN A 34 8.12 15.68 8.23
N PHE A 35 8.32 14.41 7.87
CA PHE A 35 9.66 13.83 7.69
C PHE A 35 10.23 14.11 6.30
N HIS A 36 9.42 14.46 5.30
CA HIS A 36 9.89 14.71 3.94
C HIS A 36 10.90 15.87 3.88
N ARG A 37 10.64 16.96 4.62
CA ARG A 37 11.60 18.07 4.75
C ARG A 37 12.89 17.69 5.49
N LEU A 38 12.84 16.67 6.35
CA LEU A 38 13.99 16.21 7.14
C LEU A 38 14.85 15.20 6.36
N CYS A 39 14.24 14.44 5.45
CA CYS A 39 14.87 13.40 4.64
C CYS A 39 15.12 13.89 3.20
N ASN A 40 15.98 14.90 3.03
CA ASN A 40 16.20 15.62 1.77
C ASN A 40 16.86 14.81 0.64
N ALA A 41 17.62 13.76 0.97
CA ALA A 41 18.28 12.90 -0.02
C ALA A 41 17.36 11.82 -0.63
N GLY A 42 16.19 11.61 -0.04
CA GLY A 42 15.24 10.61 -0.49
C GLY A 42 14.14 10.36 0.53
N HIS A 43 12.90 10.52 0.08
CA HIS A 43 11.70 10.28 0.87
C HIS A 43 10.57 9.85 -0.06
N ILE A 44 9.65 9.04 0.44
CA ILE A 44 8.38 8.72 -0.23
C ILE A 44 7.36 8.32 0.83
N SER A 45 6.09 8.64 0.63
CA SER A 45 4.98 8.13 1.44
C SER A 45 3.94 7.41 0.58
N TYR A 46 3.34 6.36 1.13
CA TYR A 46 2.28 5.61 0.46
C TYR A 46 0.97 5.62 1.27
N VAL A 47 -0.16 5.62 0.55
CA VAL A 47 -1.47 5.26 1.11
C VAL A 47 -2.01 4.01 0.45
N GLU A 48 -2.73 3.18 1.21
CA GLU A 48 -3.27 1.89 0.80
C GLU A 48 -4.79 1.98 0.63
N LEU A 49 -5.29 1.72 -0.58
CA LEU A 49 -6.70 1.60 -0.89
C LEU A 49 -7.11 0.13 -1.02
N LYS A 50 -8.35 -0.20 -0.65
CA LYS A 50 -8.91 -1.56 -0.77
C LYS A 50 -9.14 -1.96 -2.24
N ALA A 51 -9.39 -0.98 -3.10
CA ALA A 51 -9.73 -1.19 -4.50
C ALA A 51 -9.20 -0.05 -5.39
N PRO A 52 -9.03 -0.29 -6.70
CA PRO A 52 -8.65 0.73 -7.67
C PRO A 52 -9.64 1.91 -7.70
N PRO A 53 -9.18 3.17 -7.67
CA PRO A 53 -10.04 4.35 -7.74
C PRO A 53 -10.46 4.72 -9.18
N LEU A 54 -10.73 3.73 -10.05
CA LEU A 54 -10.92 3.92 -11.50
C LEU A 54 -12.04 4.91 -11.88
N HIS A 55 -13.07 5.01 -11.04
CA HIS A 55 -14.23 5.89 -11.26
C HIS A 55 -14.41 6.91 -10.14
N ASN A 56 -13.37 7.15 -9.34
CA ASN A 56 -13.42 8.08 -8.21
C ASN A 56 -12.24 9.05 -8.26
N VAL A 57 -12.23 9.88 -9.30
CA VAL A 57 -11.20 10.91 -9.51
C VAL A 57 -11.20 11.93 -8.38
N GLU A 58 -12.36 12.24 -7.82
CA GLU A 58 -12.47 13.16 -6.66
C GLU A 58 -11.70 12.63 -5.44
N ALA A 59 -11.79 11.32 -5.14
CA ALA A 59 -11.00 10.74 -4.06
C ALA A 59 -9.50 10.86 -4.33
N VAL A 60 -9.05 10.62 -5.57
CA VAL A 60 -7.62 10.76 -5.93
C VAL A 60 -7.17 12.22 -5.78
N ASP A 61 -7.94 13.19 -6.28
CA ASP A 61 -7.64 14.62 -6.14
C ASP A 61 -7.55 15.03 -4.66
N ARG A 62 -8.50 14.60 -3.82
CA ARG A 62 -8.47 14.87 -2.38
C ARG A 62 -7.24 14.29 -1.69
N ILE A 63 -6.84 13.06 -2.03
CA ILE A 63 -5.64 12.42 -1.48
C ILE A 63 -4.40 13.23 -1.88
N VAL A 64 -4.25 13.57 -3.16
CA VAL A 64 -3.09 14.29 -3.69
C VAL A 64 -3.00 15.70 -3.11
N ARG A 65 -4.13 16.41 -2.98
CA ARG A 65 -4.16 17.73 -2.32
C ARG A 65 -3.74 17.65 -0.86
N HIS A 66 -4.20 16.63 -0.14
CA HIS A 66 -3.81 16.44 1.25
C HIS A 66 -2.32 16.09 1.37
N MET A 67 -1.78 15.25 0.49
CA MET A 67 -0.34 15.00 0.39
C MET A 67 0.45 16.30 0.22
N ALA A 68 0.06 17.15 -0.73
CA ALA A 68 0.71 18.44 -0.95
C ALA A 68 0.61 19.36 0.28
N ALA A 69 -0.56 19.45 0.91
CA ALA A 69 -0.78 20.26 2.10
C ALA A 69 0.00 19.75 3.33
N SER A 70 0.33 18.46 3.37
CA SER A 70 1.09 17.83 4.45
C SER A 70 2.60 17.73 4.17
N ASP A 71 3.16 18.45 3.19
CA ASP A 71 4.61 18.45 2.88
C ASP A 71 5.13 17.15 2.23
N VAL A 72 4.24 16.30 1.71
CA VAL A 72 4.64 15.08 0.99
C VAL A 72 5.14 15.43 -0.42
N GLY A 73 6.46 15.52 -0.58
CA GLY A 73 7.11 15.79 -1.86
C GLY A 73 7.08 14.64 -2.88
N TYR A 74 7.09 13.38 -2.43
CA TYR A 74 6.96 12.20 -3.30
C TYR A 74 5.95 11.22 -2.68
N GLY A 75 4.79 11.08 -3.31
CA GLY A 75 3.68 10.28 -2.80
C GLY A 75 3.25 9.19 -3.77
N GLY A 76 2.70 8.10 -3.24
CA GLY A 76 2.10 7.02 -4.02
C GLY A 76 0.79 6.52 -3.44
N ILE A 77 -0.12 6.12 -4.33
CA ILE A 77 -1.38 5.47 -3.97
C ILE A 77 -1.27 4.00 -4.39
N ASN A 78 -1.39 3.11 -3.42
CA ASN A 78 -1.36 1.67 -3.61
C ASN A 78 -2.77 1.11 -3.58
N TYR A 79 -3.01 0.14 -4.46
CA TYR A 79 -4.22 -0.67 -4.51
C TYR A 79 -3.87 -2.01 -5.17
N PRO A 80 -4.63 -3.09 -4.89
CA PRO A 80 -4.40 -4.37 -5.53
C PRO A 80 -4.65 -4.27 -7.04
N VAL A 81 -3.76 -4.87 -7.82
CA VAL A 81 -3.89 -5.03 -9.27
C VAL A 81 -3.62 -6.49 -9.60
N ASP A 82 -4.60 -7.15 -10.20
CA ASP A 82 -4.53 -8.54 -10.63
C ASP A 82 -4.77 -8.62 -12.15
N GLU A 83 -4.08 -9.54 -12.81
CA GLU A 83 -4.17 -9.74 -14.25
C GLU A 83 -4.25 -11.22 -14.59
N CYS A 84 -5.20 -11.58 -15.45
CA CYS A 84 -5.34 -12.94 -15.96
C CYS A 84 -4.30 -13.22 -17.04
N ARG A 85 -3.47 -14.25 -16.86
CA ARG A 85 -2.45 -14.64 -17.84
C ARG A 85 -3.00 -15.27 -19.13
N VAL A 86 -4.29 -15.62 -19.14
CA VAL A 86 -4.94 -16.29 -20.29
C VAL A 86 -5.64 -15.29 -21.21
N CYS A 87 -6.44 -14.37 -20.64
CA CYS A 87 -7.27 -13.43 -21.42
C CYS A 87 -6.91 -11.95 -21.22
N ALA A 88 -5.85 -11.66 -20.47
CA ALA A 88 -5.37 -10.30 -20.15
C ALA A 88 -6.37 -9.41 -19.37
N TYR A 89 -7.50 -9.95 -18.92
CA TYR A 89 -8.43 -9.22 -18.05
C TYR A 89 -7.70 -8.72 -16.80
N SER A 90 -7.85 -7.44 -16.48
CA SER A 90 -7.23 -6.79 -15.32
C SER A 90 -8.28 -6.27 -14.34
N GLY A 91 -8.02 -6.36 -13.04
CA GLY A 91 -8.94 -5.92 -12.00
C GLY A 91 -8.48 -6.34 -10.61
N VAL A 92 -9.44 -6.62 -9.73
CA VAL A 92 -9.18 -7.24 -8.42
C VAL A 92 -9.97 -8.53 -8.37
N PHE A 93 -9.28 -9.67 -8.16
CA PHE A 93 -9.91 -10.99 -8.24
C PHE A 93 -9.91 -11.64 -6.85
N ALA A 94 -11.04 -12.26 -6.50
CA ALA A 94 -11.10 -13.09 -5.30
C ALA A 94 -10.26 -14.37 -5.48
N SER A 95 -10.59 -15.17 -6.51
CA SER A 95 -9.96 -16.46 -6.78
C SER A 95 -9.70 -16.73 -8.27
N ASN A 96 -10.67 -16.48 -9.15
CA ASN A 96 -10.62 -16.82 -10.58
C ASN A 96 -10.85 -15.58 -11.44
N CYS A 97 -10.36 -15.61 -12.67
CA CYS A 97 -10.58 -14.57 -13.65
C CYS A 97 -12.09 -14.44 -13.98
N PRO A 98 -12.71 -13.25 -13.84
CA PRO A 98 -14.12 -13.07 -14.16
C PRO A 98 -14.41 -13.15 -15.67
N GLY A 99 -13.40 -12.96 -16.53
CA GLY A 99 -13.56 -13.01 -17.98
C GLY A 99 -13.52 -14.42 -18.57
N CYS A 100 -12.67 -15.32 -18.04
CA CYS A 100 -12.48 -16.66 -18.61
C CYS A 100 -12.47 -17.81 -17.60
N GLY A 101 -12.66 -17.56 -16.31
CA GLY A 101 -12.67 -18.57 -15.24
C GLY A 101 -11.30 -19.13 -14.83
N SER A 102 -10.23 -18.79 -15.55
CA SER A 102 -8.88 -19.30 -15.25
C SER A 102 -8.38 -18.90 -13.84
N GLY A 103 -7.67 -19.80 -13.17
CA GLY A 103 -6.94 -19.53 -11.93
C GLY A 103 -5.53 -18.95 -12.13
N GLU A 104 -5.06 -18.84 -13.38
CA GLU A 104 -3.74 -18.31 -13.73
C GLU A 104 -3.71 -16.78 -13.60
N ILE A 105 -3.55 -16.30 -12.37
CA ILE A 105 -3.62 -14.89 -11.99
C ILE A 105 -2.24 -14.37 -11.59
N ARG A 106 -1.81 -13.29 -12.23
CA ARG A 106 -0.66 -12.48 -11.83
C ARG A 106 -1.13 -11.39 -10.87
N ARG A 107 -0.77 -11.51 -9.58
CA ARG A 107 -1.03 -10.49 -8.55
C ARG A 107 0.13 -9.52 -8.48
N ILE A 108 -0.12 -8.25 -8.80
CA ILE A 108 0.87 -7.17 -8.81
C ILE A 108 0.66 -6.33 -7.55
N ARG A 109 1.73 -6.15 -6.78
CA ARG A 109 1.74 -5.38 -5.53
C ARG A 109 2.99 -4.50 -5.47
N ARG A 110 2.93 -3.43 -4.68
CA ARG A 110 4.08 -2.58 -4.36
C ARG A 110 4.33 -2.63 -2.86
N ILE A 111 5.47 -3.21 -2.47
CA ILE A 111 5.86 -3.37 -1.06
C ILE A 111 7.03 -2.44 -0.74
N THR A 112 8.17 -2.61 -1.43
CA THR A 112 9.41 -1.84 -1.19
C THR A 112 9.68 -0.81 -2.30
N GLY A 113 8.63 -0.17 -2.81
CA GLY A 113 8.74 0.96 -3.75
C GLY A 113 8.51 0.65 -5.23
N TYR A 114 8.75 -0.58 -5.69
CA TYR A 114 8.48 -0.98 -7.07
C TYR A 114 7.28 -1.93 -7.17
N LEU A 115 6.56 -1.85 -8.29
CA LEU A 115 5.55 -2.86 -8.63
C LEU A 115 6.27 -4.17 -9.00
N SER A 116 5.82 -5.25 -8.40
CA SER A 116 6.33 -6.59 -8.68
C SER A 116 5.21 -7.60 -8.45
N THR A 117 5.41 -8.81 -8.95
CA THR A 117 4.48 -9.90 -8.78
C THR A 117 4.75 -10.64 -7.46
N GLU A 118 3.70 -11.15 -6.82
CA GLU A 118 3.80 -11.85 -5.54
C GLU A 118 4.71 -13.09 -5.59
N ASP A 119 4.79 -13.77 -6.74
CA ASP A 119 5.68 -14.92 -6.95
C ASP A 119 7.17 -14.56 -6.82
N ARG A 120 7.53 -13.29 -7.06
CA ARG A 120 8.90 -12.78 -6.93
C ARG A 120 9.23 -12.27 -5.53
N PHE A 121 8.29 -12.29 -4.60
CA PHE A 121 8.52 -11.85 -3.23
C PHE A 121 9.23 -12.93 -2.41
N ASN A 122 10.25 -12.49 -1.67
CA ASN A 122 10.82 -13.27 -0.57
C ASN A 122 9.81 -13.38 0.59
N GLU A 123 10.13 -14.22 1.59
CA GLU A 123 9.23 -14.50 2.72
C GLU A 123 8.84 -13.23 3.48
N ALA A 124 9.83 -12.38 3.83
CA ALA A 124 9.60 -11.11 4.53
C ALA A 124 8.57 -10.22 3.82
N LYS A 125 8.68 -10.05 2.49
CA LYS A 125 7.73 -9.26 1.70
C LYS A 125 6.34 -9.87 1.65
N ARG A 126 6.23 -11.20 1.65
CA ARG A 126 4.93 -11.90 1.69
C ARG A 126 4.24 -11.71 3.04
N ILE A 127 4.99 -11.75 4.13
CA ILE A 127 4.46 -11.50 5.47
C ILE A 127 4.05 -10.03 5.61
N GLU A 128 4.89 -9.09 5.18
CA GLU A 128 4.54 -7.66 5.18
C GLU A 128 3.28 -7.39 4.34
N LEU A 129 3.16 -8.00 3.16
CA LEU A 129 1.95 -7.89 2.33
C LEU A 129 0.70 -8.41 3.07
N LYS A 130 0.81 -9.54 3.77
CA LYS A 130 -0.30 -10.13 4.53
C LYS A 130 -0.74 -9.23 5.70
N ASP A 131 0.22 -8.59 6.34
CA ASP A 131 0.01 -7.72 7.49
C ASP A 131 -0.51 -6.33 7.13
N ARG A 132 -0.33 -5.93 5.87
CA ARG A 132 -0.65 -4.58 5.37
C ARG A 132 -2.14 -4.29 5.39
N ARG A 133 -2.50 -3.17 6.01
CA ARG A 133 -3.87 -2.66 6.08
C ARG A 133 -4.13 -1.52 5.11
N SER A 134 -5.37 -1.42 4.66
CA SER A 134 -5.87 -0.23 3.96
C SER A 134 -6.16 0.92 4.94
N HIS A 135 -5.93 2.16 4.54
CA HIS A 135 -6.05 3.31 5.46
C HIS A 135 -7.46 3.93 5.48
N PHE A 136 -8.46 3.12 5.83
CA PHE A 136 -9.86 3.55 6.02
C PHE A 136 -10.35 3.40 7.46
N GLU A 137 -9.50 2.90 8.36
CA GLU A 137 -9.85 2.64 9.76
C GLU A 137 -9.26 3.75 10.62
N VAL A 138 -10.10 4.51 11.32
CA VAL A 138 -9.61 5.40 12.37
C VAL A 138 -9.34 4.51 13.58
N ALA A 139 -8.15 4.61 14.18
CA ALA A 139 -7.87 3.90 15.42
C ALA A 139 -8.97 4.26 16.44
N GLY A 140 -9.73 3.27 16.89
CA GLY A 140 -10.50 3.42 18.11
C GLY A 140 -9.52 3.76 19.23
N HIS A 141 -9.75 4.88 19.90
CA HIS A 141 -9.08 5.17 21.16
C HIS A 141 -9.58 4.15 22.18
N GLU A 142 -8.90 3.00 22.29
CA GLU A 142 -8.99 2.10 23.45
C GLU A 142 -7.65 2.09 24.18
#